data_AF-A0A1Z7ZX84-F1
#
_entry.id   AF-A0A1Z7ZX84-F1
#
_cell.length_a   1.000
_cell.length_b   1.000
_cell.length_c   1.000
_cell.angle_alpha   90.00
_cell.angle_beta   90.00
_cell.angle_gamma   90.00
#
_symmetry.space_group_name_H-M   'P 1'
#
loop_
_entity.id
_entity.type
_entity.pdbx_description
1 polymer ?
#
loop_
_entity_poly.entity_id
_entity_poly.type
_entity_poly.pdbx_seq_one_letter_code
_entity_poly.pdbx_strand_id
1 'polypeptide(L)'
;MKAIHNLQRHISIVILIIFLIPIYGFSQPKRQKPPKRKSKIESVDQFVDNAFKLYHKVFVYDSLTQVGVEVPSEIEDALVERAEQDIDSLWQVLPTILDDMSSGKGSIMKKAKATINLNKSKKALKYCMKTMKAYFVGSEEEDEN
;
A
#
# COMPACT_ATOMS: atom_id res chain seq x y z
N MET A 1 -19.16 1.61 54.20
CA MET A 1 -18.41 0.55 53.49
C MET A 1 -18.83 0.38 52.02
N LYS A 2 -20.13 0.23 51.69
CA LYS A 2 -20.61 0.09 50.28
C LYS A 2 -20.16 1.20 49.32
N ALA A 3 -20.20 2.47 49.76
CA ALA A 3 -19.80 3.61 48.91
C ALA A 3 -18.31 3.59 48.53
N ILE A 4 -17.44 3.20 49.47
CA ILE A 4 -15.99 3.10 49.26
C ILE A 4 -15.68 1.96 48.28
N HIS A 5 -16.36 0.82 48.42
CA HIS A 5 -16.23 -0.30 47.50
C HIS A 5 -16.69 0.04 46.06
N ASN A 6 -17.78 0.80 45.93
CA ASN A 6 -18.26 1.27 44.62
C ASN A 6 -17.29 2.26 43.97
N LEU A 7 -16.68 3.14 44.77
CA LEU A 7 -15.66 4.09 44.31
C LEU A 7 -14.39 3.36 43.86
N GLN A 8 -13.90 2.39 44.63
CA GLN A 8 -12.76 1.54 44.25
C GLN A 8 -13.04 0.77 42.97
N ARG A 9 -14.25 0.21 42.81
CA ARG A 9 -14.66 -0.48 41.58
C ARG A 9 -14.61 0.44 40.35
N HIS A 10 -15.08 1.68 40.47
CA HIS A 10 -15.04 2.64 39.37
C HIS A 10 -13.62 3.05 39.01
N ILE A 11 -12.76 3.31 40.01
CA ILE A 11 -11.34 3.62 39.78
C ILE A 11 -10.64 2.46 39.07
N SER A 12 -10.87 1.21 39.50
CA SER A 12 -10.28 0.04 38.86
C SER A 12 -10.73 -0.14 37.40
N ILE A 13 -12.00 0.17 37.09
CA ILE A 13 -12.52 0.10 35.71
C ILE A 13 -11.87 1.19 34.83
N VAL A 14 -11.73 2.42 35.34
CA VAL A 14 -11.08 3.51 34.59
C VAL A 14 -9.62 3.20 34.31
N ILE A 15 -8.90 2.66 35.30
CA ILE A 15 -7.50 2.24 35.13
C ILE A 15 -7.39 1.10 34.09
N LEU A 16 -8.31 0.13 34.13
CA LEU A 16 -8.37 -0.96 33.15
C LEU A 16 -8.57 -0.40 31.73
N ILE A 17 -9.51 0.52 31.55
CA ILE A 17 -9.78 1.14 30.23
C ILE A 17 -8.54 1.87 29.72
N ILE A 18 -7.87 2.68 30.55
CA ILE A 18 -6.63 3.39 30.17
C ILE A 18 -5.53 2.41 29.76
N PHE A 19 -5.43 1.26 30.43
CA PHE A 19 -4.44 0.22 30.12
C PHE A 19 -4.73 -0.56 28.84
N LEU A 20 -5.98 -0.55 28.35
CA LEU A 20 -6.39 -1.21 27.10
C LEU A 20 -6.25 -0.31 25.86
N ILE A 21 -6.13 1.02 26.03
CA ILE A 21 -5.89 1.99 24.93
C ILE A 21 -4.67 1.63 24.05
N PRO A 22 -3.51 1.19 24.59
CA PRO A 22 -2.33 0.88 23.79
C PRO A 22 -2.49 -0.37 22.90
N ILE A 23 -3.50 -1.21 23.14
CA ILE A 23 -3.75 -2.42 22.35
C ILE A 23 -4.26 -2.04 20.95
N TYR A 24 -4.91 -0.88 20.82
CA TYR A 24 -5.28 -0.28 19.54
C TYR A 24 -4.17 0.56 18.93
N GLY A 25 -2.90 0.29 19.31
CA GLY A 25 -1.74 1.02 18.82
C GLY A 25 -1.83 1.25 17.31
N PHE A 26 -1.94 2.53 16.93
CA PHE A 26 -1.88 3.04 15.57
C PHE A 26 -0.48 2.75 14.98
N SER A 27 -0.17 1.48 14.73
CA SER A 27 0.97 1.14 13.91
C SER A 27 0.59 1.50 12.49
N GLN A 28 1.20 2.55 11.96
CA GLN A 28 1.17 2.85 10.52
C GLN A 28 1.39 1.54 9.74
N PRO A 29 0.60 1.27 8.69
CA PRO A 29 0.75 0.06 7.90
C PRO A 29 2.20 -0.03 7.41
N LYS A 30 2.85 -1.15 7.71
CA LYS A 30 4.27 -1.33 7.41
C LYS A 30 4.51 -1.18 5.90
N ARG A 31 5.18 -0.10 5.52
CA ARG A 31 5.51 0.22 4.12
C ARG A 31 6.17 -0.95 3.40
N GLN A 32 5.66 -1.29 2.22
CA GLN A 32 6.24 -2.29 1.35
C GLN A 32 7.59 -1.77 0.83
N LYS A 33 8.65 -2.58 1.00
CA LYS A 33 9.99 -2.22 0.54
C LYS A 33 10.23 -2.71 -0.88
N PRO A 34 10.86 -1.89 -1.75
CA PRO A 34 11.25 -2.33 -3.09
C PRO A 34 12.23 -3.52 -3.02
N PRO A 35 12.38 -4.29 -4.11
CA PRO A 35 13.40 -5.32 -4.18
C PRO A 35 14.79 -4.76 -3.92
N LYS A 36 15.58 -5.44 -3.07
CA LYS A 36 16.95 -5.01 -2.74
C LYS A 36 17.92 -5.16 -3.92
N ARG A 37 17.59 -6.01 -4.89
CA ARG A 37 18.46 -6.36 -6.02
C ARG A 37 17.65 -6.36 -7.31
N LYS A 38 18.25 -5.81 -8.35
CA LYS A 38 17.77 -5.86 -9.74
C LYS A 38 17.76 -7.30 -10.25
N SER A 39 16.79 -7.61 -11.10
CA SER A 39 16.65 -8.91 -11.77
C SER A 39 17.63 -9.08 -12.92
N LYS A 40 18.15 -7.96 -13.47
CA LYS A 40 18.99 -7.88 -14.68
C LYS A 40 18.21 -8.24 -15.95
N ILE A 41 16.90 -8.01 -15.94
CA ILE A 41 16.01 -7.94 -17.09
C ILE A 41 15.45 -6.53 -17.08
N GLU A 42 15.82 -5.72 -18.09
CA GLU A 42 15.60 -4.28 -18.07
C GLU A 42 14.13 -3.90 -18.01
N SER A 43 13.28 -4.54 -18.84
CA SER A 43 11.83 -4.34 -18.83
C SER A 43 11.21 -4.63 -17.46
N VAL A 44 11.64 -5.70 -16.80
CA VAL A 44 11.16 -6.07 -15.46
C VAL A 44 11.62 -5.06 -14.42
N ASP A 45 12.89 -4.67 -14.46
CA ASP A 45 13.44 -3.71 -13.51
C ASP A 45 12.78 -2.32 -13.68
N GLN A 46 12.51 -1.89 -14.91
CA GLN A 46 11.76 -0.67 -15.21
C GLN A 46 10.31 -0.74 -14.70
N PHE A 47 9.61 -1.85 -14.93
CA PHE A 47 8.26 -2.04 -14.42
C PHE A 47 8.21 -2.04 -12.89
N VAL A 48 9.19 -2.67 -12.24
CA VAL A 48 9.30 -2.66 -10.77
C VAL A 48 9.51 -1.24 -10.25
N ASP A 49 10.40 -0.47 -10.88
CA ASP A 49 10.68 0.91 -10.48
C ASP A 49 9.42 1.79 -10.65
N ASN A 50 8.72 1.68 -11.78
CA ASN A 50 7.46 2.40 -12.02
C ASN A 50 6.37 2.02 -11.00
N ALA A 51 6.23 0.73 -10.70
CA ALA A 51 5.23 0.24 -9.73
C ALA A 51 5.50 0.77 -8.31
N PHE A 52 6.77 0.79 -7.89
CA PHE A 52 7.13 1.31 -6.56
C PHE A 52 7.08 2.84 -6.48
N LYS A 53 7.25 3.55 -7.61
CA LYS A 53 7.04 4.99 -7.71
C LYS A 53 5.56 5.35 -7.50
N LEU A 54 4.65 4.67 -8.21
CA LEU A 54 3.21 4.83 -8.01
C LEU A 54 2.81 4.48 -6.57
N TYR A 55 3.30 3.34 -6.07
CA TYR A 55 3.06 2.92 -4.69
C TYR A 55 3.50 3.95 -3.66
N HIS A 56 4.66 4.58 -3.85
CA HIS A 56 5.12 5.59 -2.91
C HIS A 56 4.18 6.78 -2.84
N LYS A 57 3.69 7.26 -3.99
CA LYS A 57 2.75 8.39 -4.06
C LYS A 57 1.45 8.04 -3.33
N VAL A 58 0.84 6.90 -3.68
CA VAL A 58 -0.43 6.46 -3.09
C VAL A 58 -0.30 6.18 -1.59
N PHE A 59 0.82 5.60 -1.15
CA PHE A 59 1.09 5.37 0.27
C PHE A 59 1.26 6.67 1.07
N VAL A 60 1.92 7.67 0.50
CA VAL A 60 2.08 8.97 1.17
C VAL A 60 0.73 9.65 1.32
N TYR A 61 -0.08 9.65 0.26
CA TYR A 61 -1.45 10.15 0.30
C TYR A 61 -2.27 9.45 1.41
N ASP A 62 -2.38 8.12 1.36
CA ASP A 62 -3.08 7.33 2.37
C ASP A 62 -2.58 7.61 3.79
N SER A 63 -1.26 7.73 3.97
CA SER A 63 -0.67 7.99 5.27
C SER A 63 -0.99 9.40 5.80
N LEU A 64 -1.13 10.40 4.93
CA LEU A 64 -1.51 11.77 5.33
C LEU A 64 -2.98 11.82 5.70
N THR A 65 -3.83 11.20 4.87
CA THR A 65 -5.28 11.11 5.12
C THR A 65 -5.57 10.36 6.42
N GLN A 66 -4.86 9.25 6.70
CA GLN A 66 -5.02 8.48 7.94
C GLN A 66 -4.65 9.25 9.21
N VAL A 67 -3.74 10.23 9.13
CA VAL A 67 -3.39 11.09 10.28
C VAL A 67 -4.27 12.34 10.37
N GLY A 68 -5.32 12.43 9.54
CA GLY A 68 -6.29 13.52 9.54
C GLY A 68 -5.81 14.81 8.87
N VAL A 69 -4.79 14.73 8.01
CA VAL A 69 -4.36 15.87 7.19
C VAL A 69 -5.29 15.97 6.00
N GLU A 70 -6.07 17.05 5.92
CA GLU A 70 -6.86 17.38 4.74
C GLU A 70 -5.91 17.73 3.59
N VAL A 71 -6.00 16.94 2.51
CA VAL A 71 -5.25 17.19 1.29
C VAL A 71 -6.10 18.11 0.40
N PRO A 72 -5.59 19.26 -0.04
CA PRO A 72 -6.34 20.13 -0.95
C PRO A 72 -6.73 19.40 -2.23
N SER A 73 -7.94 19.65 -2.74
CA SER A 73 -8.48 18.98 -3.92
C SER A 73 -7.59 19.15 -5.17
N GLU A 74 -6.90 20.29 -5.31
CA GLU A 74 -5.97 20.51 -6.43
C GLU A 74 -4.77 19.57 -6.38
N ILE A 75 -4.34 19.17 -5.17
CA ILE A 75 -3.27 18.18 -4.99
C ILE A 75 -3.79 16.78 -5.27
N GLU A 76 -5.03 16.48 -4.89
CA GLU A 76 -5.68 15.20 -5.22
C GLU A 76 -5.82 15.02 -6.73
N ASP A 77 -6.33 16.03 -7.44
CA ASP A 77 -6.46 16.01 -8.90
C ASP A 77 -5.10 15.80 -9.57
N ALA A 78 -4.07 16.54 -9.13
CA ALA A 78 -2.72 16.39 -9.64
C ALA A 78 -2.10 15.01 -9.30
N LEU A 79 -2.49 14.40 -8.18
CA LEU A 79 -2.08 13.04 -7.82
C LEU A 79 -2.75 12.01 -8.72
N VAL A 80 -4.03 12.17 -9.02
CA VAL A 80 -4.80 11.31 -9.94
C VAL A 80 -4.21 11.38 -11.34
N GLU A 81 -4.02 12.57 -11.91
CA GLU A 81 -3.44 12.74 -13.25
C GLU A 81 -2.04 12.09 -13.34
N ARG A 82 -1.20 12.30 -12.33
CA ARG A 82 0.14 11.67 -12.28
C ARG A 82 0.08 10.17 -12.04
N ALA A 83 -0.97 9.66 -11.39
CA ALA A 83 -1.18 8.23 -11.20
C ALA A 83 -1.61 7.56 -12.51
N GLU A 84 -2.44 8.22 -13.31
CA GLU A 84 -2.79 7.78 -14.67
C GLU A 84 -1.53 7.67 -15.54
N GLN A 85 -0.69 8.70 -15.55
CA GLN A 85 0.59 8.67 -16.28
C GLN A 85 1.51 7.53 -15.82
N ASP A 86 1.58 7.27 -14.49
CA ASP A 86 2.35 6.16 -13.96
C ASP A 86 1.75 4.80 -14.38
N ILE A 87 0.42 4.66 -14.45
CA ILE A 87 -0.27 3.45 -14.93
C ILE A 87 0.01 3.22 -16.42
N ASP A 88 -0.07 4.26 -17.24
CA ASP A 88 0.25 4.18 -18.66
C ASP A 88 1.68 3.70 -18.89
N SER A 89 2.62 4.20 -18.07
CA SER A 89 4.02 3.76 -18.12
C SER A 89 4.18 2.27 -17.75
N LEU A 90 3.32 1.71 -16.89
CA LEU A 90 3.31 0.27 -16.59
C LEU A 90 2.77 -0.53 -17.78
N TRP A 91 1.76 -0.01 -18.47
CA TRP A 91 1.19 -0.67 -19.64
C TRP A 91 2.13 -0.69 -20.84
N GLN A 92 2.89 0.38 -21.06
CA GLN A 92 3.87 0.43 -22.15
C GLN A 92 4.95 -0.65 -22.04
N VAL A 93 5.35 -1.02 -20.81
CA VAL A 93 6.45 -1.97 -20.58
C VAL A 93 5.96 -3.42 -20.48
N LEU A 94 4.66 -3.64 -20.21
CA LEU A 94 4.10 -4.97 -19.99
C LEU A 94 4.30 -5.96 -21.16
N PRO A 95 4.08 -5.58 -22.44
CA PRO A 95 4.31 -6.50 -23.56
C PRO A 95 5.77 -6.96 -23.64
N THR A 96 6.72 -6.05 -23.39
CA THR A 96 8.16 -6.36 -23.40
C THR A 96 8.54 -7.30 -22.26
N ILE A 97 7.93 -7.16 -21.08
CA ILE A 97 8.11 -8.12 -19.97
C ILE A 97 7.65 -9.51 -20.37
N LEU A 98 6.49 -9.62 -21.02
CA LEU A 98 5.96 -10.90 -21.46
C LEU A 98 6.91 -11.58 -22.45
N ASP A 99 7.48 -10.83 -23.40
CA ASP A 99 8.46 -11.35 -24.34
C ASP A 99 9.78 -11.76 -23.65
N ASP A 100 10.33 -10.91 -22.78
CA ASP A 100 11.57 -11.20 -22.04
C ASP A 100 11.44 -12.42 -21.10
N MET A 101 10.25 -12.59 -20.50
CA MET A 101 9.98 -13.69 -19.57
C MET A 101 9.67 -15.00 -20.31
N SER A 102 8.99 -14.94 -21.46
CA SER A 102 8.56 -16.13 -22.22
C SER A 102 9.59 -16.61 -23.24
N SER A 103 10.41 -15.72 -23.80
CA SER A 103 11.44 -16.09 -24.78
C SER A 103 12.42 -17.11 -24.20
N GLY A 104 12.93 -18.07 -24.98
CA GLY A 104 13.97 -19.00 -24.50
C GLY A 104 15.31 -18.34 -24.16
N LYS A 105 15.41 -17.01 -24.31
CA LYS A 105 16.64 -16.22 -24.13
C LYS A 105 16.82 -15.83 -22.66
N GLY A 106 18.09 -15.79 -22.22
CA GLY A 106 18.47 -15.37 -20.88
C GLY A 106 18.61 -16.49 -19.85
N SER A 107 19.33 -16.20 -18.76
CA SER A 107 19.58 -17.18 -17.69
C SER A 107 18.34 -17.43 -16.83
N ILE A 108 18.04 -18.69 -16.54
CA ILE A 108 16.98 -19.14 -15.62
C ILE A 108 17.05 -18.38 -14.27
N MET A 109 18.27 -18.13 -13.78
CA MET A 109 18.49 -17.40 -12.53
C MET A 109 18.00 -15.93 -12.61
N LYS A 110 18.18 -15.26 -13.75
CA LYS A 110 17.67 -13.89 -13.95
C LYS A 110 16.14 -13.89 -13.97
N LYS A 111 15.54 -14.84 -14.68
CA LYS A 111 14.08 -15.01 -14.73
C LYS A 111 13.48 -15.32 -13.36
N ALA A 112 14.11 -16.18 -12.56
CA ALA A 112 13.66 -16.44 -11.20
C ALA A 112 13.66 -15.17 -10.33
N LYS A 113 14.73 -14.36 -10.41
CA LYS A 113 14.80 -13.06 -9.72
C LYS A 113 13.75 -12.08 -10.23
N ALA A 114 13.54 -12.02 -11.54
CA ALA A 114 12.50 -11.21 -12.17
C ALA A 114 11.11 -11.57 -11.65
N THR A 115 10.76 -12.85 -11.61
CA THR A 115 9.47 -13.33 -11.06
C THR A 115 9.30 -12.90 -9.60
N ILE A 116 10.33 -13.01 -8.77
CA ILE A 116 10.28 -12.54 -7.37
C ILE A 116 10.04 -11.03 -7.30
N ASN A 117 10.73 -10.25 -8.13
CA ASN A 117 10.58 -8.80 -8.18
C ASN A 117 9.18 -8.38 -8.67
N LEU A 118 8.67 -9.01 -9.73
CA LEU A 118 7.32 -8.80 -10.24
C LEU A 118 6.25 -9.11 -9.18
N ASN A 119 6.43 -10.19 -8.40
CA ASN A 119 5.52 -10.52 -7.30
C ASN A 119 5.49 -9.46 -6.20
N LYS A 120 6.63 -8.78 -5.93
CA LYS A 120 6.66 -7.65 -5.01
C LYS A 120 5.94 -6.43 -5.59
N SER A 121 6.19 -6.10 -6.86
CA SER A 121 5.49 -5.02 -7.55
C SER A 121 3.98 -5.25 -7.60
N LYS A 122 3.54 -6.49 -7.85
CA LYS A 122 2.12 -6.88 -7.78
C LYS A 122 1.48 -6.56 -6.43
N LYS A 123 2.17 -6.82 -5.31
CA LYS A 123 1.67 -6.48 -3.97
C LYS A 123 1.60 -4.96 -3.75
N ALA A 124 2.55 -4.22 -4.29
CA ALA A 124 2.55 -2.76 -4.24
C ALA A 124 1.37 -2.17 -5.04
N LEU A 125 1.18 -2.63 -6.28
CA LEU A 125 0.05 -2.22 -7.13
C LEU A 125 -1.30 -2.63 -6.55
N LYS A 126 -1.40 -3.81 -5.91
CA LYS A 126 -2.62 -4.23 -5.22
C LYS A 126 -2.99 -3.27 -4.09
N TYR A 127 -2.02 -2.76 -3.35
CA TYR A 127 -2.26 -1.72 -2.35
C TYR A 127 -2.76 -0.44 -3.03
N CYS A 128 -2.08 0.03 -4.09
CA CYS A 128 -2.52 1.22 -4.82
C CYS A 128 -3.97 1.12 -5.27
N MET A 129 -4.35 0.00 -5.89
CA MET A 129 -5.71 -0.23 -6.37
C MET A 129 -6.73 -0.23 -5.22
N LYS A 130 -6.41 -0.85 -4.08
CA LYS A 130 -7.30 -0.84 -2.91
C LYS A 130 -7.49 0.57 -2.36
N THR A 131 -6.40 1.29 -2.20
CA THR A 131 -6.39 2.66 -1.68
C THR A 131 -7.16 3.60 -2.61
N MET A 132 -6.92 3.53 -3.92
CA MET A 132 -7.65 4.36 -4.89
C MET A 132 -9.15 4.05 -4.88
N LYS A 133 -9.54 2.78 -4.79
CA LYS A 133 -10.97 2.42 -4.64
C LYS A 133 -11.59 3.01 -3.39
N ALA A 134 -10.90 2.92 -2.26
CA ALA A 134 -11.39 3.41 -0.98
C ALA A 134 -11.64 4.93 -0.99
N TYR A 135 -10.76 5.71 -1.65
CA TYR A 135 -10.84 7.17 -1.61
C TYR A 135 -11.59 7.81 -2.78
N PHE A 136 -11.51 7.25 -4.00
CA PHE A 136 -11.98 7.94 -5.21
C PHE A 136 -13.20 7.30 -5.87
N VAL A 137 -13.42 6.00 -5.68
CA VAL A 137 -14.57 5.30 -6.28
C VAL A 137 -15.75 5.21 -5.28
N GLY A 138 -15.47 5.44 -3.99
CA GLY A 138 -16.34 5.01 -2.90
C GLY A 138 -16.23 3.49 -2.75
N SER A 139 -16.02 3.01 -1.53
CA SER A 139 -16.37 1.61 -1.24
C SER A 139 -17.88 1.51 -1.38
N GLU A 140 -18.37 0.87 -2.45
CA GLU A 140 -19.67 0.21 -2.32
C GLU A 140 -19.53 -0.67 -1.08
N GLU A 141 -20.26 -0.27 -0.04
CA GLU A 141 -20.40 -0.99 1.20
C GLU A 141 -20.76 -2.43 0.81
N GLU A 142 -19.93 -3.40 1.22
CA GLU A 142 -20.45 -4.71 1.56
C GLU A 142 -21.33 -4.52 2.81
N ASP A 143 -22.50 -3.92 2.57
CA ASP A 143 -23.72 -4.20 3.30
C ASP A 143 -24.14 -5.61 2.90
N GLU A 144 -23.71 -6.61 3.66
CA GLU A 144 -24.45 -7.86 3.77
C GLU A 144 -24.70 -8.18 5.25
N ASN A 145 -25.97 -8.03 5.60
CA ASN A 145 -26.65 -8.44 6.84
C ASN A 145 -26.26 -9.82 7.37
#